data_AF-A0A5R8YT37-F1
#
_entry.id   AF-A0A5R8YT37-F1
#
_cell.length_a   1.000
_cell.length_b   1.000
_cell.length_c   1.000
_cell.angle_alpha   90.00
_cell.angle_beta   90.00
_cell.angle_gamma   90.00
#
_symmetry.space_group_name_H-M   'P 1'
#
loop_
_entity.id
_entity.type
_entity.pdbx_description
1 polymer ?
#
loop_
_entity_poly.entity_id
_entity_poly.type
_entity_poly.pdbx_seq_one_letter_code
_entity_poly.pdbx_strand_id
1 'polypeptide(L)'
;MKISTITVALFIGAVSTAPALAQSLEHWGSSDYWDVMIDPSLGDGCLIQSEFNDGSVVRIGFDRVQGGGYVTAFNMAWGDIQENEWYPVQFALDGQDYDAEARGMYLNDVPGADIPFDNPDFLFDIAAKYTMTLYTEGGEVMSIDLTGSSKALEAAIECQEEMG
;
A
#
# COMPACT_ATOMS: atom_id res chain seq x y z
N MET A 1 45.66 -31.30 45.30
CA MET A 1 44.46 -31.65 44.49
C MET A 1 43.79 -30.33 44.12
N LYS A 2 44.30 -29.61 43.11
CA LYS A 2 43.75 -29.43 41.74
C LYS A 2 42.29 -28.91 41.68
N ILE A 3 42.18 -27.58 41.68
CA ILE A 3 41.45 -26.66 40.77
C ILE A 3 40.10 -27.10 40.17
N SER A 4 39.08 -26.24 40.30
CA SER A 4 38.31 -25.76 39.14
C SER A 4 37.48 -24.51 39.47
N THR A 5 37.95 -23.38 38.93
CA THR A 5 37.22 -22.11 38.83
C THR A 5 36.23 -22.23 37.68
N ILE A 6 34.94 -22.06 37.94
CA ILE A 6 33.90 -22.04 36.90
C ILE A 6 33.84 -20.63 36.32
N THR A 7 34.32 -20.46 35.09
CA THR A 7 34.16 -19.24 34.30
C THR A 7 32.81 -19.32 33.57
N VAL A 8 31.84 -18.52 33.98
CA VAL A 8 30.59 -18.31 33.23
C VAL A 8 30.88 -17.29 32.14
N ALA A 9 30.94 -17.73 30.88
CA ALA A 9 31.05 -16.86 29.73
C ALA A 9 29.63 -16.37 29.35
N LEU A 10 29.39 -15.07 29.53
CA LEU A 10 28.16 -14.39 29.12
C LEU A 10 28.23 -14.13 27.61
N PHE A 11 27.58 -14.97 26.81
CA PHE A 11 27.37 -14.72 25.37
C PHE A 11 26.32 -13.62 25.22
N ILE A 12 26.77 -12.39 24.92
CA ILE A 12 25.89 -11.30 24.48
C ILE A 12 25.59 -11.58 23.00
N GLY A 13 24.42 -12.16 22.73
CA GLY A 13 23.88 -12.29 21.38
C GLY A 13 23.54 -10.90 20.85
N ALA A 14 24.25 -10.45 19.81
CA ALA A 14 23.89 -9.25 19.08
C ALA A 14 22.57 -9.52 18.34
N VAL A 15 21.46 -8.97 18.85
CA VAL A 15 20.20 -8.92 18.12
C VAL A 15 20.40 -7.93 16.98
N SER A 16 20.63 -8.45 15.78
CA SER A 16 20.63 -7.67 14.55
C SER A 16 19.19 -7.27 14.27
N THR A 17 18.77 -6.09 14.75
CA THR A 17 17.59 -5.42 14.22
C THR A 17 17.93 -5.01 12.79
N ALA A 18 17.54 -5.82 11.81
CA ALA A 18 17.54 -5.38 10.42
C ALA A 18 16.65 -4.12 10.35
N PRO A 19 17.10 -3.01 9.75
CA PRO A 19 16.21 -1.88 9.52
C PRO A 19 15.08 -2.40 8.63
N ALA A 20 13.85 -2.34 9.14
CA ALA A 20 12.67 -2.42 8.29
C ALA A 20 12.84 -1.31 7.24
N LEU A 21 12.88 -1.69 5.96
CA LEU A 21 12.83 -0.72 4.86
C LEU A 21 11.42 -0.12 4.90
N ALA A 22 11.24 0.92 5.72
CA ALA A 22 10.10 1.81 5.54
C ALA A 22 10.19 2.32 4.10
N GLN A 23 9.20 2.02 3.27
CA GLN A 23 9.10 2.60 1.93
C GLN A 23 9.15 4.12 2.08
N SER A 24 10.29 4.72 1.70
CA SER A 24 10.52 6.14 1.86
C SER A 24 9.87 6.86 0.68
N LEU A 25 8.58 7.15 0.82
CA LEU A 25 7.88 8.00 -0.12
C LEU A 25 8.36 9.45 0.02
N GLU A 26 8.54 10.12 -1.11
CA GLU A 26 8.89 11.53 -1.16
C GLU A 26 7.63 12.37 -1.39
N HIS A 27 7.40 13.40 -0.58
CA HIS A 27 6.22 14.25 -0.75
C HIS A 27 6.41 15.22 -1.92
N TRP A 28 5.47 15.20 -2.86
CA TRP A 28 5.42 16.14 -3.99
C TRP A 28 4.42 17.28 -3.74
N GLY A 29 3.21 16.96 -3.28
CA GLY A 29 2.13 17.93 -3.10
C GLY A 29 0.92 17.35 -2.37
N SER A 30 -0.21 18.06 -2.38
CA SER A 30 -1.47 17.57 -1.80
C SER A 30 -2.68 18.16 -2.54
N SER A 31 -3.80 17.43 -2.49
CA SER A 31 -5.08 17.80 -3.09
C SER A 31 -6.23 17.36 -2.17
N ASP A 32 -6.90 18.34 -1.55
CA ASP A 32 -7.97 18.14 -0.58
C ASP A 32 -7.57 17.17 0.57
N TYR A 33 -8.03 15.92 0.52
CA TYR A 33 -7.80 14.89 1.56
C TYR A 33 -6.67 13.89 1.22
N TRP A 34 -5.98 14.13 0.11
CA TRP A 34 -4.98 13.22 -0.44
C TRP A 34 -3.62 13.91 -0.53
N ASP A 35 -2.58 13.24 -0.05
CA ASP A 35 -1.21 13.60 -0.34
C ASP A 35 -0.81 13.05 -1.71
N VAL A 36 0.00 13.80 -2.44
CA VAL A 36 0.62 13.37 -3.69
C VAL A 36 2.09 13.10 -3.42
N MET A 37 2.50 11.86 -3.65
CA MET A 37 3.81 11.34 -3.27
C MET A 37 4.51 10.71 -4.47
N ILE A 38 5.83 10.60 -4.40
CA ILE A 38 6.67 9.87 -5.34
C ILE A 38 7.20 8.62 -4.64
N ASP A 39 7.16 7.49 -5.32
CA ASP A 39 7.79 6.25 -4.89
C ASP A 39 9.05 5.97 -5.72
N PRO A 40 10.25 6.25 -5.19
CA PRO A 40 11.50 5.96 -5.89
C PRO A 40 11.71 4.48 -6.20
N SER A 41 11.09 3.57 -5.44
CA SER A 41 11.21 2.13 -5.65
C SER A 41 10.41 1.64 -6.87
N LEU A 42 9.42 2.42 -7.31
CA LEU A 42 8.60 2.18 -8.50
C LEU A 42 9.03 3.05 -9.69
N GLY A 43 10.32 3.41 -9.73
CA GLY A 43 10.91 4.17 -10.83
C GLY A 43 10.51 5.64 -10.81
N ASP A 44 10.34 6.23 -9.62
CA ASP A 44 9.76 7.57 -9.43
C ASP A 44 8.31 7.63 -9.93
N GLY A 45 7.54 6.59 -9.64
CA GLY A 45 6.10 6.55 -9.90
C GLY A 45 5.36 7.47 -8.92
N CYS A 46 4.47 8.32 -9.44
CA CYS A 46 3.65 9.18 -8.61
C CYS A 46 2.40 8.45 -8.11
N LEU A 47 1.95 8.80 -6.91
CA LEU A 47 0.77 8.22 -6.27
C LEU A 47 0.01 9.25 -5.43
N ILE A 48 -1.26 8.96 -5.16
CA ILE A 48 -2.03 9.61 -4.10
C ILE A 48 -2.13 8.71 -2.89
N GLN A 49 -2.04 9.28 -1.70
CA GLN A 49 -2.18 8.56 -0.43
C GLN A 49 -3.18 9.26 0.49
N SER A 50 -3.99 8.48 1.19
CA SER A 50 -4.79 8.98 2.30
C SER A 50 -4.87 7.96 3.44
N GLU A 51 -5.06 8.48 4.64
CA GLU A 51 -5.30 7.70 5.86
C GLU A 51 -6.75 7.91 6.31
N PHE A 52 -7.44 6.83 6.63
CA PHE A 52 -8.86 6.84 6.98
C PHE A 52 -9.10 6.54 8.47
N ASN A 53 -10.29 6.91 8.94
CA ASN A 53 -10.65 6.82 10.37
C ASN A 53 -10.67 5.38 10.92
N ASP A 54 -10.81 4.37 10.06
CA ASP A 54 -10.77 2.96 10.42
C ASP A 54 -9.33 2.41 10.52
N GLY A 55 -8.33 3.26 10.32
CA GLY A 55 -6.92 2.91 10.28
C GLY A 55 -6.46 2.42 8.90
N SER A 56 -7.32 2.49 7.87
CA SER A 56 -6.89 2.17 6.51
C SER A 56 -5.87 3.19 6.00
N VAL A 57 -4.84 2.70 5.32
CA VAL A 57 -3.97 3.54 4.48
C VAL A 57 -4.12 3.05 3.05
N VAL A 58 -4.49 3.96 2.15
CA VAL A 58 -4.73 3.63 0.74
C VAL A 58 -3.80 4.44 -0.13
N ARG A 59 -3.19 3.76 -1.09
CA ARG A 59 -2.33 4.34 -2.12
C ARG A 59 -2.90 4.00 -3.49
N ILE A 60 -2.94 4.97 -4.38
CA ILE A 60 -3.35 4.77 -5.77
C ILE A 60 -2.33 5.47 -6.64
N GLY A 61 -1.62 4.74 -7.49
CA GLY A 61 -0.48 5.32 -8.19
C GLY A 61 -0.06 4.56 -9.43
N PHE A 62 1.08 4.97 -9.97
CA PHE A 62 1.67 4.42 -11.18
C PHE A 62 2.92 3.61 -10.84
N ASP A 63 3.04 2.42 -11.42
CA ASP A 63 4.28 1.63 -11.38
C ASP A 63 5.00 1.83 -12.72
N ARG A 64 6.09 2.60 -12.72
CA ARG A 64 6.87 2.86 -13.95
C ARG A 64 7.86 1.75 -14.27
N VAL A 65 8.12 0.84 -13.33
CA VAL A 65 9.02 -0.31 -13.52
C VAL A 65 8.29 -1.43 -14.26
N GLN A 66 7.07 -1.77 -13.81
CA GLN A 66 6.26 -2.81 -14.44
C GLN A 66 5.34 -2.25 -15.53
N GLY A 67 5.02 -0.96 -15.46
CA GLY A 67 4.00 -0.31 -16.29
C GLY A 67 2.60 -0.55 -15.73
N GLY A 68 1.73 0.45 -15.86
CA GLY A 68 0.37 0.41 -15.35
C GLY A 68 0.22 1.17 -14.03
N GLY A 69 -0.89 0.90 -13.34
CA GLY A 69 -1.19 1.49 -12.04
C GLY A 69 -1.38 0.42 -10.96
N TYR A 70 -1.54 0.87 -9.74
CA TYR A 70 -1.81 0.00 -8.60
C TYR A 70 -2.73 0.68 -7.60
N VAL A 71 -3.46 -0.15 -6.84
CA VAL A 71 -4.09 0.23 -5.58
C VAL A 71 -3.43 -0.58 -4.49
N THR A 72 -2.86 0.07 -3.48
CA THR A 72 -2.40 -0.61 -2.27
C THR A 72 -3.30 -0.24 -1.11
N ALA A 73 -3.72 -1.23 -0.33
CA ALA A 73 -4.60 -1.03 0.82
C ALA A 73 -4.05 -1.73 2.06
N PHE A 74 -3.78 -0.98 3.12
CA PHE A 74 -3.34 -1.49 4.41
C PHE A 74 -4.46 -1.33 5.44
N ASN A 75 -4.79 -2.41 6.16
CA ASN A 75 -5.80 -2.43 7.22
C ASN A 75 -5.64 -3.71 8.06
N MET A 76 -5.80 -3.64 9.38
CA MET A 76 -5.72 -4.83 10.24
C MET A 76 -6.75 -5.92 9.90
N ALA A 77 -7.85 -5.57 9.23
CA ALA A 77 -8.89 -6.50 8.77
C ALA A 77 -8.42 -7.48 7.68
N TRP A 78 -7.27 -7.25 7.05
CA TRP A 78 -6.64 -8.24 6.18
C TRP A 78 -6.26 -9.54 6.92
N GLY A 79 -6.11 -9.49 8.24
CA GLY A 79 -5.77 -10.67 9.05
C GLY A 79 -4.38 -11.22 8.74
N ASP A 80 -4.26 -12.54 8.64
CA ASP A 80 -2.99 -13.27 8.49
C ASP A 80 -2.54 -13.34 7.00
N ILE A 81 -2.42 -12.20 6.33
CA ILE A 81 -1.93 -12.16 4.94
C ILE A 81 -0.45 -12.54 4.88
N GLN A 82 -0.04 -13.34 3.89
CA GLN A 82 1.36 -13.71 3.70
C GLN A 82 2.01 -12.79 2.67
N GLU A 83 3.22 -12.33 2.98
CA GLU A 83 3.99 -11.46 2.10
C GLU A 83 4.31 -12.17 0.77
N ASN A 84 4.05 -11.49 -0.35
CA ASN A 84 4.23 -11.97 -1.73
C ASN A 84 3.29 -13.10 -2.18
N GLU A 85 2.36 -13.57 -1.35
CA GLU A 85 1.30 -14.48 -1.79
C GLU A 85 0.18 -13.71 -2.50
N TRP A 86 -0.48 -14.35 -3.48
CA TRP A 86 -1.55 -13.76 -4.26
C TRP A 86 -2.91 -14.26 -3.76
N TYR A 87 -3.87 -13.34 -3.67
CA TYR A 87 -5.22 -13.60 -3.19
C TYR A 87 -6.26 -13.01 -4.13
N PRO A 88 -7.36 -13.73 -4.41
CA PRO A 88 -8.49 -13.14 -5.11
C PRO A 88 -9.18 -12.12 -4.20
N VAL A 89 -9.46 -10.95 -4.76
CA VAL A 89 -10.16 -9.86 -4.09
C VAL A 89 -11.23 -9.29 -4.99
N GLN A 90 -12.18 -8.57 -4.38
CA GLN A 90 -13.20 -7.83 -5.10
C GLN A 90 -13.25 -6.39 -4.64
N PHE A 91 -13.32 -5.46 -5.59
CA PHE A 91 -13.63 -4.06 -5.34
C PHE A 91 -15.08 -3.79 -5.71
N ALA A 92 -15.78 -3.04 -4.87
CA ALA A 92 -17.05 -2.42 -5.21
C ALA A 92 -16.86 -0.89 -5.28
N LEU A 93 -16.95 -0.32 -6.49
CA LEU A 93 -16.93 1.13 -6.71
C LEU A 93 -18.35 1.65 -6.90
N ASP A 94 -18.88 2.35 -5.90
CA ASP A 94 -20.32 2.68 -5.79
C ASP A 94 -21.25 1.47 -6.05
N GLY A 95 -20.83 0.28 -5.62
CA GLY A 95 -21.55 -0.97 -5.83
C GLY A 95 -21.39 -1.63 -7.21
N GLN A 96 -20.50 -1.12 -8.06
CA GLN A 96 -20.06 -1.84 -9.26
C GLN A 96 -18.86 -2.73 -8.91
N ASP A 97 -18.99 -4.02 -9.17
CA ASP A 97 -18.00 -5.02 -8.76
C ASP A 97 -16.89 -5.20 -9.80
N TYR A 98 -15.65 -5.35 -9.32
CA TYR A 98 -14.46 -5.68 -10.10
C TYR A 98 -13.68 -6.77 -9.37
N ASP A 99 -13.42 -7.87 -10.06
CA ASP A 99 -12.56 -8.94 -9.55
C ASP A 99 -11.10 -8.62 -9.87
N ALA A 100 -10.20 -8.85 -8.90
CA ALA A 100 -8.77 -8.63 -9.05
C ALA A 100 -7.96 -9.64 -8.24
N GLU A 101 -6.65 -9.65 -8.48
CA GLU A 101 -5.68 -10.41 -7.68
C GLU A 101 -4.82 -9.42 -6.90
N ALA A 102 -4.64 -9.67 -5.61
CA ALA A 102 -3.88 -8.82 -4.71
C ALA A 102 -2.66 -9.56 -4.16
N ARG A 103 -1.50 -8.90 -4.14
CA ARG A 103 -0.27 -9.45 -3.59
C ARG A 103 -0.07 -8.97 -2.16
N GLY A 104 0.03 -9.89 -1.21
CA GLY A 104 0.19 -9.56 0.21
C GLY A 104 1.48 -8.81 0.52
N MET A 105 1.39 -7.83 1.43
CA MET A 105 2.50 -7.00 1.89
C MET A 105 2.22 -6.40 3.28
N TYR A 106 3.21 -5.71 3.83
CA TYR A 106 3.09 -5.04 5.13
C TYR A 106 3.63 -3.61 5.07
N LEU A 107 2.99 -2.71 5.80
CA LEU A 107 3.47 -1.36 6.06
C LEU A 107 3.52 -1.15 7.58
N ASN A 108 4.72 -1.07 8.14
CA ASN A 108 4.93 -0.86 9.59
C ASN A 108 4.09 -1.82 10.46
N ASP A 109 4.19 -3.13 10.19
CA ASP A 109 3.43 -4.21 10.83
C ASP A 109 1.91 -4.22 10.57
N VAL A 110 1.39 -3.29 9.76
CA VAL A 110 -0.01 -3.32 9.29
C VAL A 110 -0.09 -4.19 8.03
N PRO A 111 -0.92 -5.25 8.02
CA PRO A 111 -1.09 -6.07 6.83
C PRO A 111 -1.82 -5.29 5.74
N GLY A 112 -1.47 -5.57 4.50
CA GLY A 112 -2.09 -4.98 3.34
C GLY A 112 -1.85 -5.81 2.09
N ALA A 113 -2.43 -5.37 0.98
CA ALA A 113 -2.18 -5.97 -0.30
C ALA A 113 -2.03 -4.91 -1.38
N ASP A 114 -1.22 -5.24 -2.38
CA ASP A 114 -1.02 -4.45 -3.60
C ASP A 114 -1.78 -5.08 -4.76
N ILE A 115 -2.56 -4.26 -5.46
CA ILE A 115 -3.43 -4.67 -6.56
C ILE A 115 -2.97 -3.96 -7.82
N PRO A 116 -2.15 -4.60 -8.67
CA PRO A 116 -1.77 -4.01 -9.94
C PRO A 116 -2.95 -4.05 -10.93
N PHE A 117 -3.04 -3.01 -11.76
CA PHE A 117 -3.97 -2.95 -12.88
C PHE A 117 -3.30 -2.31 -14.10
N ASP A 118 -3.67 -2.78 -15.29
CA ASP A 118 -3.19 -2.26 -16.58
C ASP A 118 -4.30 -1.56 -17.37
N ASN A 119 -5.56 -1.65 -16.92
CA ASN A 119 -6.70 -1.01 -17.55
C ASN A 119 -6.88 0.43 -17.05
N PRO A 120 -6.68 1.46 -17.91
CA PRO A 120 -6.87 2.85 -17.52
C PRO A 120 -8.33 3.17 -17.14
N ASP A 121 -9.31 2.41 -17.65
CA ASP A 121 -10.72 2.61 -17.31
C ASP A 121 -10.97 2.43 -15.80
N PHE A 122 -10.24 1.51 -15.15
CA PHE A 122 -10.35 1.31 -13.70
C PHE A 122 -9.89 2.54 -12.91
N LEU A 123 -8.81 3.19 -13.35
CA LEU A 123 -8.34 4.45 -12.73
C LEU A 123 -9.37 5.58 -12.92
N PHE A 124 -9.98 5.66 -14.10
CA PHE A 124 -11.06 6.63 -14.35
C PHE A 124 -12.30 6.35 -13.52
N ASP A 125 -12.63 5.08 -13.29
CA ASP A 125 -13.73 4.71 -12.39
C ASP A 125 -13.41 5.12 -10.95
N ILE A 126 -12.20 4.87 -10.43
CA ILE A 126 -11.79 5.38 -9.12
C ILE A 126 -11.92 6.91 -9.03
N ALA A 127 -11.52 7.63 -10.08
CA ALA A 127 -11.64 9.09 -10.13
C ALA A 127 -13.11 9.56 -10.13
N ALA A 128 -14.01 8.82 -10.78
CA ALA A 128 -15.39 9.24 -11.01
C ALA A 128 -16.38 8.81 -9.91
N LYS A 129 -15.99 7.90 -9.03
CA LYS A 129 -16.86 7.25 -8.02
C LYS A 129 -16.62 7.83 -6.63
N TYR A 130 -17.54 7.57 -5.70
CA TYR A 130 -17.53 8.17 -4.36
C TYR A 130 -17.13 7.20 -3.25
N THR A 131 -17.32 5.90 -3.44
CA THR A 131 -17.00 4.89 -2.45
C THR A 131 -16.26 3.75 -3.09
N MET A 132 -15.21 3.27 -2.41
CA MET A 132 -14.54 2.02 -2.73
C MET A 132 -14.62 1.10 -1.52
N THR A 133 -15.18 -0.09 -1.72
CA THR A 133 -15.17 -1.15 -0.71
C THR A 133 -14.35 -2.31 -1.22
N LEU A 134 -13.46 -2.84 -0.37
CA LEU A 134 -12.59 -3.98 -0.69
C LEU A 134 -13.07 -5.20 0.08
N TYR A 135 -13.21 -6.32 -0.63
CA TYR A 135 -13.61 -7.61 -0.10
C TYR A 135 -12.56 -8.68 -0.36
N THR A 136 -12.47 -9.62 0.57
CA THR A 136 -11.78 -10.92 0.43
C THR A 136 -12.81 -12.04 0.59
N GLU A 137 -12.39 -13.30 0.44
CA GLU A 137 -13.23 -14.45 0.83
C GLU A 137 -13.68 -14.38 2.30
N GLY A 138 -12.90 -13.71 3.16
CA GLY A 138 -13.23 -13.50 4.58
C GLY A 138 -14.27 -12.42 4.85
N GLY A 139 -14.67 -11.64 3.84
CA GLY A 139 -15.62 -10.54 3.93
C GLY A 139 -15.01 -9.17 3.64
N GLU A 140 -15.69 -8.13 4.09
CA GLU A 140 -15.27 -6.73 3.92
C GLU A 140 -13.99 -6.45 4.71
N VAL A 141 -12.99 -5.89 4.03
CA VAL A 141 -11.72 -5.46 4.63
C VAL A 141 -11.79 -3.98 4.99
N MET A 142 -12.28 -3.15 4.07
CA MET A 142 -12.39 -1.70 4.26
C MET A 142 -13.45 -1.11 3.34
N SER A 143 -13.99 0.05 3.73
CA SER A 143 -14.84 0.87 2.89
C SER A 143 -14.45 2.34 3.06
N ILE A 144 -14.01 2.98 1.99
CA ILE A 144 -13.45 4.34 2.02
C ILE A 144 -14.25 5.32 1.17
N ASP A 145 -14.20 6.59 1.55
CA ASP A 145 -14.74 7.71 0.78
C ASP A 145 -13.67 8.19 -0.22
N LEU A 146 -14.02 8.21 -1.51
CA LEU A 146 -13.15 8.66 -2.59
C LEU A 146 -13.26 10.17 -2.85
N THR A 147 -13.93 10.93 -1.98
CA THR A 147 -14.02 12.38 -2.12
C THR A 147 -12.64 13.02 -2.32
N GLY A 148 -12.51 13.80 -3.40
CA GLY A 148 -11.26 14.46 -3.78
C GLY A 148 -10.29 13.59 -4.60
N SER A 149 -10.54 12.28 -4.76
CA SER A 149 -9.66 11.37 -5.50
C SER A 149 -9.44 11.83 -6.94
N SER A 150 -10.47 12.33 -7.63
CA SER A 150 -10.37 12.83 -9.01
C SER A 150 -9.28 13.89 -9.17
N LYS A 151 -9.33 14.95 -8.34
CA LYS A 151 -8.34 16.03 -8.40
C LYS A 151 -6.97 15.58 -7.92
N ALA A 152 -6.93 14.66 -6.96
CA ALA A 152 -5.69 14.10 -6.48
C ALA A 152 -5.00 13.28 -7.58
N LEU A 153 -5.76 12.46 -8.33
CA LEU A 153 -5.26 11.70 -9.47
C LEU A 153 -4.81 12.61 -10.61
N GLU A 154 -5.52 13.71 -10.88
CA GLU A 154 -5.05 14.75 -11.79
C GLU A 154 -3.68 15.31 -11.34
N ALA A 155 -3.52 15.64 -10.06
CA ALA A 155 -2.25 16.10 -9.52
C ALA A 155 -1.15 15.02 -9.54
N ALA A 156 -1.49 13.74 -9.35
CA ALA A 156 -0.54 12.64 -9.52
C ALA A 156 -0.11 12.46 -10.98
N ILE A 157 -0.99 12.73 -11.95
CA ILE A 157 -0.64 12.77 -13.38
C ILE A 157 0.30 13.95 -13.67
N GLU A 158 0.04 15.14 -13.11
CA GLU A 158 0.95 16.29 -13.21
C GLU A 158 2.34 15.96 -12.65
N CYS A 159 2.39 15.38 -11.45
CA CYS A 159 3.63 14.83 -10.87
C CYS A 159 4.29 13.84 -11.84
N GLN A 160 3.50 12.93 -12.44
CA GLN A 160 4.02 11.90 -13.32
C GLN A 160 4.68 12.48 -14.57
N GLU A 161 4.14 13.57 -15.12
CA GLU A 161 4.72 14.30 -16.26
C GLU A 161 6.04 14.99 -15.92
N GLU A 162 6.20 15.48 -14.68
CA GLU A 162 7.45 16.08 -14.22
C GLU A 162 8.57 15.05 -14.05
N MET A 163 8.24 13.79 -13.73
CA MET A 163 9.20 12.70 -13.54
C MET A 163 9.69 12.06 -14.86
N GLY A 164 9.14 12.49 -16.00
CA GLY A 164 9.53 12.09 -17.37
C GLY A 164 9.04 10.71 -17.79
#